data_AF-A0A1C3XEY3-F1
#
_entry.id   AF-A0A1C3XEY3-F1
#
_cell.length_a   1.000
_cell.length_b   1.000
_cell.length_c   1.000
_cell.angle_alpha   90.00
_cell.angle_beta   90.00
_cell.angle_gamma   90.00
#
_symmetry.space_group_name_H-M   'P 1'
#
loop_
_entity.id
_entity.type
_entity.pdbx_description
1 polymer ?
#
loop_
_entity_poly.entity_id
_entity_poly.type
_entity_poly.pdbx_seq_one_letter_code
_entity_poly.pdbx_strand_id
1 'polypeptide(L)'
;MQAITVRIRRPALPGGLTQMDVVWAEISQSLALTIELASLTTVILLLIGVPLAWWLARSKTFASEAVATLIALPLVLPPTALGFCVLVLLGPHGPGGVLASFWGERTLAFTFAGIVVGSVLSALPLVV
;
A
#
# COMPACT_ATOMS: atom_id res chain seq x y z
N MET A 1 16.73 36.76 -29.15
CA MET A 1 17.41 35.53 -29.64
C MET A 1 17.99 34.82 -28.42
N GLN A 2 17.56 33.59 -28.18
CA GLN A 2 17.55 32.96 -26.86
C GLN A 2 18.89 32.39 -26.41
N ALA A 3 19.19 32.61 -25.12
CA ALA A 3 20.17 31.89 -24.34
C ALA A 3 19.68 30.45 -24.11
N ILE A 4 20.37 29.49 -24.72
CA ILE A 4 20.11 28.05 -24.57
C ILE A 4 21.44 27.36 -24.29
N THR A 5 21.40 26.44 -23.35
CA THR A 5 22.41 25.44 -22.99
C THR A 5 23.30 25.80 -21.79
N VAL A 6 22.68 25.79 -20.60
CA VAL A 6 23.35 25.37 -19.37
C VAL A 6 23.78 23.92 -19.56
N ARG A 7 24.98 23.75 -20.13
CA ARG A 7 25.64 22.46 -20.25
C ARG A 7 26.18 22.12 -18.88
N ILE A 8 25.37 21.43 -18.07
CA ILE A 8 25.84 20.71 -16.88
C ILE A 8 26.83 19.64 -17.36
N ARG A 9 28.08 20.05 -17.61
CA ARG A 9 29.20 19.17 -17.88
C ARG A 9 29.62 18.59 -16.54
N ARG A 10 28.90 17.55 -16.09
CA ARG A 10 29.38 16.69 -15.02
C ARG A 10 30.72 16.08 -15.49
N PRO A 11 31.80 16.22 -14.72
CA PRO A 11 33.06 15.57 -15.06
C PRO A 11 32.85 14.06 -15.06
N ALA A 12 33.38 13.39 -16.08
CA ALA A 12 33.40 11.94 -16.19
C ALA A 12 34.26 11.38 -15.05
N LEU A 13 33.62 10.85 -14.01
CA LEU A 13 34.28 10.13 -12.92
C LEU A 13 34.22 8.63 -13.21
N PRO A 14 35.29 7.88 -12.89
CA PRO A 14 35.43 6.48 -13.28
C PRO A 14 34.46 5.59 -12.49
N GLY A 15 33.36 5.19 -13.14
CA GLY A 15 32.66 3.90 -13.08
C GLY A 15 32.09 3.33 -11.77
N GLY A 16 32.65 3.64 -10.59
CA GLY A 16 32.32 2.96 -9.33
C GLY A 16 31.62 3.84 -8.29
N LEU A 17 31.97 5.13 -8.20
CA LEU A 17 31.41 6.02 -7.18
C LEU A 17 29.98 6.47 -7.53
N THR A 18 29.70 6.78 -8.80
CA THR A 18 28.37 7.23 -9.25
C THR A 18 27.31 6.13 -9.18
N GLN A 19 27.69 4.85 -9.34
CA GLN A 19 26.76 3.74 -9.15
C GLN A 19 26.36 3.64 -7.68
N MET A 20 27.32 3.78 -6.77
CA MET A 20 27.04 3.81 -5.34
C MET A 20 26.12 4.99 -4.98
N ASP A 21 26.40 6.20 -5.49
CA ASP A 21 25.60 7.40 -5.23
C ASP A 21 24.15 7.28 -5.71
N VAL A 22 23.95 6.69 -6.91
CA VAL A 22 22.61 6.45 -7.48
C VAL A 22 21.87 5.39 -6.66
N VAL A 23 22.54 4.30 -6.29
CA VAL A 23 21.96 3.26 -5.43
C VAL A 23 21.55 3.84 -4.07
N TRP A 24 22.37 4.67 -3.43
CA TRP A 24 22.02 5.33 -2.18
C TRP A 24 20.79 6.23 -2.33
N ALA A 25 20.68 6.96 -3.44
CA ALA A 25 19.52 7.80 -3.74
C ALA A 25 18.24 6.94 -3.89
N GLU A 26 18.30 5.84 -4.65
CA GLU A 26 17.15 4.95 -4.83
C GLU A 26 16.72 4.25 -3.53
N ILE A 27 17.68 3.80 -2.73
CA ILE A 27 17.41 3.21 -1.40
C ILE A 27 16.73 4.25 -0.52
N SER A 28 17.23 5.49 -0.49
CA SER A 28 16.65 6.55 0.36
C SER A 28 15.20 6.88 -0.01
N GLN A 29 14.89 6.92 -1.31
CA GLN A 29 13.53 7.13 -1.81
C GLN A 29 12.60 5.98 -1.45
N SER A 30 13.08 4.74 -1.64
CA SER A 30 12.32 3.54 -1.29
C SER A 30 12.06 3.44 0.22
N LEU A 31 13.04 3.83 1.04
CA LEU A 31 12.92 3.85 2.49
C LEU A 31 11.88 4.88 2.94
N ALA A 32 11.93 6.09 2.37
CA ALA A 32 10.98 7.17 2.67
C ALA A 32 9.54 6.75 2.34
N LEU A 33 9.31 6.19 1.16
CA LEU A 33 7.99 5.66 0.77
C LEU A 33 7.53 4.53 1.69
N THR A 34 8.42 3.62 2.08
CA THR A 34 8.08 2.52 2.98
C THR A 34 7.69 3.03 4.37
N ILE A 35 8.42 4.01 4.91
CA ILE A 35 8.11 4.63 6.20
C ILE A 35 6.78 5.37 6.15
N GLU A 36 6.53 6.14 5.09
CA GLU A 36 5.27 6.85 4.89
C GLU A 36 4.09 5.85 4.82
N LEU A 37 4.22 4.82 3.99
CA LEU A 37 3.23 3.76 3.85
C LEU A 37 2.98 3.03 5.18
N ALA A 38 4.04 2.62 5.88
CA ALA A 38 3.93 1.90 7.14
C ALA A 38 3.27 2.76 8.21
N SER A 39 3.67 4.03 8.34
CA SER A 39 3.09 4.96 9.32
C SER A 39 1.60 5.18 9.09
N LEU A 40 1.18 5.44 7.84
CA LEU A 40 -0.23 5.58 7.47
C LEU A 40 -1.01 4.29 7.74
N THR A 41 -0.49 3.15 7.31
CA THR A 41 -1.12 1.84 7.50
C THR A 41 -1.32 1.55 8.98
N THR A 42 -0.30 1.79 9.82
CA THR A 42 -0.38 1.59 11.27
C THR A 42 -1.40 2.51 11.92
N VAL A 43 -1.43 3.80 11.56
CA VAL A 43 -2.44 4.73 12.10
C VAL A 43 -3.85 4.28 11.72
N ILE A 44 -4.07 3.87 10.47
CA ILE A 44 -5.38 3.36 10.01
C ILE A 44 -5.77 2.09 10.79
N LEU A 45 -4.85 1.16 10.97
CA LEU A 45 -5.09 -0.07 11.74
C LEU A 45 -5.37 0.22 13.22
N LEU A 46 -4.70 1.21 13.80
CA LEU A 46 -4.98 1.62 15.18
C LEU A 46 -6.37 2.26 15.31
N LEU A 47 -6.76 3.10 14.35
CA LEU A 47 -8.05 3.79 14.40
C LEU A 47 -9.23 2.88 14.07
N ILE A 48 -9.06 1.88 13.21
CA ILE A 48 -10.14 1.01 12.73
C ILE A 48 -10.02 -0.41 13.28
N GLY A 49 -8.83 -1.00 13.22
CA GLY A 49 -8.57 -2.37 13.65
C GLY A 49 -8.74 -2.58 15.15
N VAL A 50 -8.22 -1.67 15.99
CA VAL A 50 -8.35 -1.78 17.46
C VAL A 50 -9.80 -1.73 17.95
N PRO A 51 -10.64 -0.74 17.53
CA PRO A 51 -12.05 -0.75 17.96
C PRO A 51 -12.81 -1.94 17.38
N LEU A 52 -12.46 -2.40 16.18
CA LEU A 52 -13.06 -3.60 15.57
C LEU A 52 -12.70 -4.86 16.37
N ALA A 53 -11.42 -5.03 16.75
CA ALA A 53 -10.94 -6.13 17.58
C ALA A 53 -11.63 -6.13 18.95
N TRP A 54 -11.74 -4.97 19.57
CA TRP A 54 -12.43 -4.81 20.84
C TRP A 54 -13.92 -5.18 20.74
N TRP A 55 -14.59 -4.78 19.65
CA TRP A 55 -15.99 -5.11 19.40
C TRP A 55 -16.18 -6.62 19.15
N LEU A 56 -15.29 -7.24 18.38
CA LEU A 56 -15.29 -8.69 18.12
C LEU A 56 -15.09 -9.49 19.41
N ALA A 57 -14.11 -9.09 20.23
CA ALA A 57 -13.81 -9.74 21.49
C ALA A 57 -14.95 -9.64 22.51
N ARG A 58 -15.74 -8.56 22.46
CA ARG A 58 -16.85 -8.32 23.38
C ARG A 58 -18.18 -8.92 22.91
N SER A 59 -18.37 -9.07 21.60
CA SER A 59 -19.66 -9.47 21.01
C SER A 59 -19.69 -10.97 20.72
N LYS A 60 -20.59 -11.70 21.40
CA LYS A 60 -20.89 -13.13 21.15
C LYS A 60 -22.01 -13.37 20.14
N THR A 61 -22.26 -12.40 19.26
CA THR A 61 -23.33 -12.49 18.25
C THR A 61 -22.83 -13.22 17.00
N PHE A 62 -23.71 -13.93 16.30
CA PHE A 62 -23.39 -14.62 15.02
C PHE A 62 -22.71 -13.69 13.98
N ALA A 63 -23.09 -12.40 13.95
CA ALA A 63 -22.45 -11.41 13.07
C ALA A 63 -20.97 -11.18 13.40
N SER A 64 -20.58 -11.21 14.67
CA SER A 64 -19.18 -11.09 15.12
C SER A 64 -18.35 -12.28 14.65
N GLU A 65 -18.93 -13.48 14.75
CA GLU A 65 -18.31 -14.74 14.31
C GLU A 65 -18.14 -14.79 12.78
N ALA A 66 -19.14 -14.35 12.02
CA ALA A 66 -19.06 -14.22 10.57
C ALA A 66 -17.98 -13.21 10.13
N VAL A 67 -17.91 -12.05 10.79
CA VAL A 67 -16.89 -11.02 10.51
C VAL A 67 -15.50 -11.51 10.88
N ALA A 68 -15.33 -12.16 12.03
CA ALA A 68 -14.05 -12.76 12.45
C ALA A 68 -13.57 -13.79 11.42
N THR A 69 -14.47 -14.63 10.91
CA THR A 69 -14.15 -15.60 9.86
C THR A 69 -13.73 -14.92 8.57
N LEU A 70 -14.43 -13.85 8.17
CA LEU A 70 -14.10 -13.09 6.96
C LEU A 70 -12.74 -12.38 7.07
N ILE A 71 -12.41 -11.85 8.27
CA ILE A 71 -11.13 -11.20 8.53
C ILE A 71 -10.00 -12.23 8.63
N ALA A 72 -10.27 -13.44 9.14
CA ALA A 72 -9.29 -14.53 9.23
C ALA A 72 -9.08 -15.29 7.91
N LEU A 73 -10.05 -15.24 6.99
CA LEU A 73 -10.00 -15.85 5.66
C LEU A 73 -8.67 -15.58 4.91
N PRO A 74 -8.15 -14.34 4.84
CA PRO A 74 -6.89 -14.02 4.20
C PRO A 74 -5.71 -14.85 4.72
N LEU A 75 -5.71 -15.21 6.01
CA LEU A 75 -4.65 -16.01 6.63
C LEU A 75 -4.63 -17.46 6.10
N VAL A 76 -5.78 -17.95 5.62
CA VAL A 76 -5.94 -19.29 5.04
C VAL A 76 -5.59 -19.30 3.56
N LEU A 77 -5.72 -18.16 2.87
CA LEU A 77 -5.33 -18.01 1.48
C LEU A 77 -3.80 -17.84 1.36
N PRO A 78 -3.17 -18.36 0.28
CA PRO A 78 -1.81 -18.00 -0.07
C PRO A 78 -1.69 -16.48 -0.26
N PRO A 79 -0.60 -15.83 0.19
CA PRO A 79 -0.44 -14.37 0.08
C PRO A 79 -0.50 -13.89 -1.38
N THR A 80 -0.04 -14.71 -2.33
CA THR A 80 -0.14 -14.42 -3.76
C THR A 80 -1.59 -14.39 -4.27
N ALA A 81 -2.44 -15.28 -3.76
CA ALA A 81 -3.86 -15.32 -4.13
C ALA A 81 -4.62 -14.10 -3.58
N LEU A 82 -4.29 -13.68 -2.36
CA LEU A 82 -4.79 -12.42 -1.80
C LEU A 82 -4.41 -11.21 -2.66
N GLY A 83 -3.14 -11.12 -3.06
CA GLY A 83 -2.69 -10.05 -3.94
C GLY A 83 -3.50 -9.99 -5.24
N PHE A 84 -3.77 -11.14 -5.85
CA PHE A 84 -4.62 -11.22 -7.04
C PHE A 84 -6.06 -10.77 -6.78
N CYS A 85 -6.71 -11.25 -5.70
CA CYS A 85 -8.05 -10.81 -5.32
C CYS A 85 -8.09 -9.29 -5.13
N VAL A 86 -7.14 -8.72 -4.37
CA VAL A 86 -7.06 -7.27 -4.14
C VAL A 86 -6.85 -6.50 -5.43
N LEU A 87 -6.01 -6.98 -6.36
CA LEU A 87 -5.84 -6.35 -7.67
C LEU A 87 -7.13 -6.36 -8.50
N VAL A 88 -7.88 -7.47 -8.49
CA VAL A 88 -9.17 -7.56 -9.18
C VAL A 88 -10.21 -6.64 -8.55
N LEU A 89 -10.25 -6.57 -7.21
CA LEU A 89 -11.13 -5.67 -6.45
C LEU A 89 -10.81 -4.19 -6.69
N LEU A 90 -9.52 -3.82 -6.77
CA LEU A 90 -9.04 -2.46 -6.99
C LEU A 90 -8.98 -2.04 -8.47
N GLY A 91 -9.17 -3.01 -9.38
CA GLY A 91 -9.15 -2.78 -10.81
C GLY A 91 -10.34 -1.95 -11.32
N PRO A 92 -10.31 -1.53 -12.59
CA PRO A 92 -11.29 -0.61 -13.18
C PRO A 92 -12.73 -1.16 -13.22
N HIS A 93 -12.90 -2.49 -13.25
CA HIS A 93 -14.20 -3.16 -13.23
C HIS A 93 -14.62 -3.64 -11.83
N GLY A 94 -13.77 -3.45 -10.83
CA GLY A 94 -14.05 -3.79 -9.44
C GLY A 94 -14.63 -2.61 -8.65
N PRO A 95 -15.05 -2.84 -7.38
CA PRO A 95 -15.53 -1.76 -6.51
C PRO A 95 -14.48 -0.66 -6.32
N GLY A 96 -13.19 -0.98 -6.37
CA GLY A 96 -12.13 0.04 -6.31
C GLY A 96 -12.07 0.95 -7.53
N GLY A 97 -12.47 0.51 -8.73
CA GLY A 97 -12.62 1.39 -9.90
C GLY A 97 -13.76 2.40 -9.74
N VAL A 98 -14.84 2.00 -9.07
CA VAL A 98 -15.95 2.90 -8.71
C VAL A 98 -15.49 3.95 -7.70
N LEU A 99 -14.72 3.53 -6.69
CA LEU A 99 -14.12 4.46 -5.72
C LEU A 99 -13.08 5.40 -6.37
N ALA A 100 -12.27 4.88 -7.30
CA ALA A 100 -11.29 5.65 -8.06
C ALA A 100 -11.97 6.76 -8.88
N SER A 101 -13.15 6.46 -9.42
CA SER A 101 -13.92 7.39 -10.26
C SER A 101 -14.31 8.68 -9.51
N PHE A 102 -14.45 8.63 -8.18
CA PHE A 102 -14.70 9.84 -7.37
C PHE A 102 -13.50 10.79 -7.31
N TRP A 103 -12.27 10.27 -7.46
CA TRP A 103 -11.04 11.05 -7.54
C TRP A 103 -10.58 11.33 -8.98
N GLY A 104 -11.37 10.93 -9.99
CA GLY A 104 -11.06 11.10 -11.41
C GLY A 104 -10.10 10.06 -11.99
N GLU A 105 -9.76 9.03 -11.21
CA GLU A 105 -8.85 7.95 -11.61
C GLU A 105 -9.64 6.74 -12.13
N ARG A 106 -9.08 6.00 -13.10
CA ARG A 106 -9.73 4.80 -13.65
C ARG A 106 -9.51 3.54 -12.80
N THR A 107 -8.50 3.52 -11.93
CA THR A 107 -8.13 2.34 -11.15
C THR A 107 -7.36 2.73 -9.90
N LEU A 108 -7.57 2.01 -8.80
CA LEU A 108 -6.73 2.11 -7.59
C LEU A 108 -5.58 1.12 -7.62
N ALA A 109 -5.63 0.10 -8.49
CA ALA A 109 -4.53 -0.84 -8.67
C ALA A 109 -3.25 -0.09 -9.08
N PHE A 110 -2.14 -0.40 -8.42
CA PHE A 110 -0.82 0.25 -8.61
C PHE A 110 -0.73 1.73 -8.20
N THR A 111 -1.71 2.25 -7.46
CA THR A 111 -1.63 3.58 -6.85
C THR A 111 -1.16 3.49 -5.40
N PHE A 112 -0.65 4.58 -4.84
CA PHE A 112 -0.30 4.65 -3.42
C PHE A 112 -1.47 4.25 -2.51
N ALA A 113 -2.67 4.76 -2.79
CA ALA A 113 -3.89 4.38 -2.07
C ALA A 113 -4.18 2.88 -2.17
N GLY A 114 -4.00 2.27 -3.35
CA GLY A 114 -4.14 0.83 -3.54
C GLY A 114 -3.14 0.01 -2.72
N ILE A 115 -1.89 0.49 -2.61
CA ILE A 115 -0.86 -0.13 -1.77
C ILE A 115 -1.27 -0.04 -0.28
N VAL A 116 -1.73 1.14 0.19
CA VAL A 116 -2.21 1.31 1.57
C VAL A 116 -3.37 0.35 1.87
N VAL A 117 -4.36 0.26 0.98
CA VAL A 117 -5.50 -0.66 1.14
C VAL A 117 -5.03 -2.12 1.19
N GLY A 118 -4.12 -2.52 0.29
CA GLY A 118 -3.54 -3.86 0.29
C GLY A 118 -2.79 -4.18 1.59
N SER A 119 -1.98 -3.23 2.08
CA SER A 119 -1.26 -3.37 3.34
C SER A 119 -2.21 -3.52 4.53
N VAL A 120 -3.24 -2.68 4.63
CA VAL A 120 -4.28 -2.79 5.68
C VAL A 120 -4.97 -4.15 5.60
N LEU A 121 -5.44 -4.59 4.44
CA LEU A 121 -6.13 -5.88 4.28
C LEU A 121 -5.25 -7.06 4.67
N SER A 122 -3.95 -7.01 4.36
CA SER A 122 -3.00 -8.06 4.76
C SER A 122 -2.69 -8.08 6.25
N ALA A 123 -2.70 -6.91 6.90
CA ALA A 123 -2.31 -6.73 8.30
C ALA A 123 -3.50 -6.82 9.28
N LEU A 124 -4.73 -6.55 8.82
CA LEU A 124 -5.95 -6.65 9.61
C LEU A 124 -6.07 -7.97 10.40
N PRO A 125 -5.93 -9.18 9.80
CA PRO A 125 -6.01 -10.44 10.55
C PRO A 125 -4.95 -10.62 11.63
N LEU A 126 -3.87 -9.83 11.61
CA LEU A 126 -2.82 -9.90 12.62
C LEU A 126 -3.10 -8.98 13.81
N VAL A 127 -3.94 -7.95 13.62
CA VAL A 127 -4.25 -6.93 14.63
C VAL A 127 -5.52 -7.24 15.41
N VAL A 128 -6.49 -7.92 14.79
CA VAL A 128 -7.76 -8.33 15.42
C VAL A 128 -7.63 -9.65 16.18
#